data_AF-Q0A685-F1
#
_entry.id   AF-Q0A685-F1
#
_cell.length_a   1.000
_cell.length_b   1.000
_cell.length_c   1.000
_cell.angle_alpha   90.00
_cell.angle_beta   90.00
_cell.angle_gamma   90.00
#
_symmetry.space_group_name_H-M   'P 1'
#
loop_
_entity.id
_entity.type
_entity.pdbx_description
1 polymer ?
#
loop_
_entity_poly.entity_id
_entity_poly.type
_entity_poly.pdbx_seq_one_letter_code
_entity_poly.pdbx_strand_id
1 'polypeptide(L)'
;MSDTLRFDWEWLAYPELPAEEAVTFADLSIRLNDKAMTRLYDVAAKTERDNLFAAAYPLAQFLAENWWRIRWEPAPASLSNAGPQWRLAHNIAAAGAGYVWPNITFHGDGERMFMHVGPHTSESSAVQFVSEGNGVLDAAMFEAEADRFMEGVLARLQACGHPDTELEQLWRAVQAERSSNEDCERRRLEAMAGFDPDEAPEAMLDELLQLEQRLGVSAIRELAAASRANTLDHVRTLEEALCARGLRYQVPDTSRMRIEWPAPPWRRAVEVAKAARQAWGLNNGPLDNTQLAAIVDLPREQLDSSAPEAVPYSASLRGGEEGDRLVFRTGHRHGRRFAIGRLMGDAFYSPGEGGALAAATDARTGRQKFQRAFAQELLCPFEALSDFLNLGQDWDACDDITPPNEDRIEEAAEYFDVSPVLVQSTLVNHNVLPRDVLEITDAA
;
A
#
# COMPACT_ATOMS: atom_id res chain seq x y z
N MET A 1 -15.63 -1.26 7.94
CA MET A 1 -15.33 -2.44 8.78
C MET A 1 -14.19 -3.17 8.09
N SER A 2 -13.20 -3.66 8.83
CA SER A 2 -12.14 -4.49 8.25
C SER A 2 -12.69 -5.91 8.05
N ASP A 3 -12.27 -6.58 6.98
CA ASP A 3 -12.61 -7.98 6.76
C ASP A 3 -11.89 -8.86 7.77
N THR A 4 -12.45 -10.05 8.03
CA THR A 4 -11.87 -11.05 8.94
C THR A 4 -11.22 -12.17 8.12
N LEU A 5 -9.91 -12.36 8.27
CA LEU A 5 -9.19 -13.50 7.69
C LEU A 5 -9.24 -14.71 8.64
N ARG A 6 -9.31 -15.92 8.08
CA ARG A 6 -9.18 -17.16 8.86
C ARG A 6 -8.56 -18.31 8.06
N PHE A 7 -7.59 -19.00 8.65
CA PHE A 7 -7.05 -20.28 8.19
C PHE A 7 -7.72 -21.42 8.99
N ASP A 8 -8.60 -22.19 8.39
CA ASP A 8 -9.18 -23.38 9.05
C ASP A 8 -8.49 -24.65 8.56
N TRP A 9 -8.38 -25.64 9.44
CA TRP A 9 -7.77 -26.92 9.11
C TRP A 9 -8.39 -28.07 9.91
N GLU A 10 -8.48 -29.24 9.27
CA GLU A 10 -8.76 -30.51 9.92
C GLU A 10 -7.65 -31.51 9.58
N TRP A 11 -6.96 -32.04 10.60
CA TRP A 11 -5.83 -32.96 10.39
C TRP A 11 -6.29 -34.29 9.78
N LEU A 12 -5.65 -34.67 8.68
CA LEU A 12 -5.87 -35.92 7.97
C LEU A 12 -4.64 -36.83 8.09
N ALA A 13 -4.81 -38.10 7.73
CA ALA A 13 -3.72 -39.07 7.72
C ALA A 13 -3.25 -39.32 6.28
N TYR A 14 -1.99 -39.01 6.01
CA TYR A 14 -1.36 -39.33 4.72
C TYR A 14 0.12 -39.72 4.91
N PRO A 15 0.40 -40.96 5.34
CA PRO A 15 1.72 -41.38 5.82
C PRO A 15 2.78 -41.55 4.71
N GLU A 16 2.39 -41.46 3.44
CA GLU A 16 3.32 -41.62 2.29
C GLU A 16 4.12 -40.34 1.98
N LEU A 17 3.78 -39.22 2.61
CA LEU A 17 4.49 -37.95 2.49
C LEU A 17 5.77 -37.92 3.34
N PRO A 18 6.67 -36.95 3.10
CA PRO A 18 7.74 -36.61 4.04
C PRO A 18 7.20 -36.39 5.46
N ALA A 19 8.03 -36.61 6.48
CA ALA A 19 7.55 -36.76 7.86
C ALA A 19 6.73 -35.56 8.38
N GLU A 20 7.23 -34.34 8.17
CA GLU A 20 6.59 -33.09 8.59
C GLU A 20 5.28 -32.85 7.81
N GLU A 21 5.28 -33.14 6.51
CA GLU A 21 4.10 -33.02 5.66
C GLU A 21 3.04 -34.08 6.00
N ALA A 22 3.45 -35.32 6.26
CA ALA A 22 2.56 -36.42 6.58
C ALA A 22 1.77 -36.18 7.88
N VAL A 23 2.42 -35.62 8.90
CA VAL A 23 1.79 -35.34 10.20
C VAL A 23 0.97 -34.06 10.21
N THR A 24 1.20 -33.15 9.26
CA THR A 24 0.49 -31.88 9.08
C THR A 24 -0.42 -31.86 7.85
N PHE A 25 -0.62 -33.00 7.19
CA PHE A 25 -1.58 -33.13 6.11
C PHE A 25 -2.99 -32.84 6.62
N ALA A 26 -3.73 -32.00 5.89
CA ALA A 26 -4.99 -31.47 6.38
C ALA A 26 -5.98 -31.17 5.25
N ASP A 27 -7.25 -31.07 5.63
CA ASP A 27 -8.26 -30.35 4.88
C ASP A 27 -8.16 -28.87 5.26
N LEU A 28 -7.55 -28.05 4.41
CA LEU A 28 -7.22 -26.64 4.65
C LEU A 28 -8.21 -25.70 3.97
N SER A 29 -8.63 -24.63 4.66
CA SER A 29 -9.42 -23.56 4.04
C SER A 29 -8.90 -22.19 4.45
N ILE A 30 -8.86 -21.25 3.50
CA ILE A 30 -8.58 -19.84 3.76
C ILE A 30 -9.88 -19.08 3.50
N ARG A 31 -10.36 -18.33 4.49
CA ARG A 31 -11.63 -17.63 4.46
C ARG A 31 -11.43 -16.14 4.64
N LEU A 32 -12.21 -15.37 3.88
CA LEU A 32 -12.37 -13.94 4.06
C LEU A 32 -13.83 -13.68 4.41
N ASN A 33 -14.06 -13.26 5.66
CA ASN A 33 -15.36 -13.30 6.31
C ASN A 33 -15.95 -14.71 6.20
N ASP A 34 -17.15 -14.86 5.61
CA ASP A 34 -17.80 -16.15 5.43
C ASP A 34 -17.46 -16.85 4.09
N LYS A 35 -16.69 -16.19 3.20
CA LYS A 35 -16.41 -16.71 1.86
C LYS A 35 -15.09 -17.49 1.85
N ALA A 36 -15.15 -18.75 1.39
CA ALA A 36 -13.95 -19.55 1.15
C ALA A 36 -13.18 -19.03 -0.06
N MET A 37 -11.94 -18.63 0.16
CA MET A 37 -10.99 -18.13 -0.85
C MET A 37 -10.21 -19.29 -1.47
N THR A 38 -10.23 -20.44 -0.81
CA THR A 38 -9.71 -21.73 -1.29
C THR A 38 -10.71 -22.54 -2.12
N ARG A 39 -11.91 -21.99 -2.43
CA ARG A 39 -12.90 -22.74 -3.21
C ARG A 39 -12.33 -23.16 -4.55
N LEU A 40 -12.45 -24.46 -4.81
CA LEU A 40 -11.89 -25.13 -5.97
C LEU A 40 -12.87 -26.12 -6.59
N TYR A 41 -12.71 -26.34 -7.89
CA TYR A 41 -13.35 -27.41 -8.65
C TYR A 41 -12.36 -28.59 -8.76
N ASP A 42 -12.76 -29.75 -8.26
CA ASP A 42 -12.04 -31.01 -8.42
C ASP A 42 -12.40 -31.63 -9.77
N VAL A 43 -11.41 -31.73 -10.65
CA VAL A 43 -11.62 -32.16 -12.04
C VAL A 43 -12.01 -33.63 -12.11
N ALA A 44 -11.45 -34.48 -11.24
CA ALA A 44 -11.71 -35.91 -11.23
C ALA A 44 -13.07 -36.23 -10.61
N ALA A 45 -13.39 -35.60 -9.48
CA ALA A 45 -14.66 -35.78 -8.78
C ALA A 45 -15.82 -35.00 -9.39
N LYS A 46 -15.53 -34.03 -10.28
CA LYS A 46 -16.50 -33.12 -10.90
C LYS A 46 -17.39 -32.40 -9.89
N THR A 47 -16.76 -31.89 -8.83
CA THR A 47 -17.46 -31.23 -7.73
C THR A 47 -16.68 -30.02 -7.25
N GLU A 48 -17.39 -29.06 -6.67
CA GLU A 48 -16.76 -27.93 -5.99
C GLU A 48 -16.64 -28.22 -4.49
N ARG A 49 -15.53 -27.78 -3.90
CA ARG A 49 -15.33 -27.80 -2.45
C ARG A 49 -14.60 -26.54 -2.01
N ASP A 50 -14.83 -26.16 -0.76
CA ASP A 50 -14.27 -24.95 -0.16
C ASP A 50 -12.82 -25.14 0.33
N ASN A 51 -12.40 -26.39 0.48
CA ASN A 51 -11.16 -26.75 1.15
C ASN A 51 -10.18 -27.46 0.20
N LEU A 52 -8.89 -27.24 0.44
CA LEU A 52 -7.75 -27.85 -0.25
C LEU A 52 -7.16 -28.96 0.62
N PHE A 53 -6.88 -30.12 0.01
CA PHE A 53 -6.06 -31.15 0.68
C PHE A 53 -4.58 -30.84 0.45
N ALA A 54 -3.89 -30.43 1.51
CA ALA A 54 -2.46 -30.15 1.48
C ALA A 54 -1.85 -30.26 2.88
N ALA A 55 -0.53 -30.43 2.95
CA ALA A 55 0.19 -30.25 4.21
C ALA A 55 0.17 -28.78 4.63
N ALA A 56 -0.10 -28.51 5.90
CA ALA A 56 -0.03 -27.16 6.45
C ALA A 56 1.42 -26.67 6.59
N TYR A 57 2.38 -27.58 6.72
CA TYR A 57 3.79 -27.27 6.96
C TYR A 57 4.42 -26.35 5.89
N PRO A 58 4.31 -26.60 4.58
CA PRO A 58 4.89 -25.71 3.56
C PRO A 58 4.27 -24.30 3.55
N LEU A 59 2.97 -24.19 3.80
CA LEU A 59 2.32 -22.88 3.93
C LEU A 59 2.81 -22.12 5.17
N ALA A 60 3.02 -22.83 6.28
CA ALA A 60 3.56 -22.24 7.49
C ALA A 60 5.01 -21.77 7.29
N GLN A 61 5.85 -22.58 6.62
CA GLN A 61 7.21 -22.17 6.25
C GLN A 61 7.19 -20.91 5.38
N PHE A 62 6.39 -20.91 4.31
CA PHE A 62 6.22 -19.74 3.44
C PHE A 62 5.84 -18.48 4.23
N LEU A 63 4.89 -18.56 5.16
CA LEU A 63 4.46 -17.42 5.97
C LEU A 63 5.55 -16.94 6.93
N ALA A 64 6.32 -17.84 7.53
CA ALA A 64 7.42 -17.47 8.42
C ALA A 64 8.59 -16.83 7.66
N GLU A 65 9.04 -17.45 6.57
CA GLU A 65 10.15 -16.96 5.73
C GLU A 65 9.86 -15.55 5.21
N ASN A 66 8.63 -15.32 4.78
CA ASN A 66 8.24 -14.07 4.13
C ASN A 66 7.55 -13.08 5.08
N TRP A 67 7.55 -13.34 6.39
CA TRP A 67 6.72 -12.63 7.34
C TRP A 67 6.89 -11.10 7.28
N TRP A 68 8.16 -10.65 7.36
CA TRP A 68 8.50 -9.23 7.32
C TRP A 68 8.10 -8.57 6.01
N ARG A 69 8.33 -9.24 4.87
CA ARG A 69 7.97 -8.73 3.55
C ARG A 69 6.47 -8.67 3.34
N ILE A 70 5.74 -9.74 3.65
CA ILE A 70 4.28 -9.76 3.57
C ILE A 70 3.69 -8.59 4.37
N ARG A 71 4.20 -8.35 5.58
CA ARG A 71 3.68 -7.33 6.48
C ARG A 71 4.07 -5.90 6.11
N TRP A 72 5.29 -5.68 5.58
CA TRP A 72 5.88 -4.35 5.48
C TRP A 72 6.31 -3.93 4.07
N GLU A 73 6.57 -4.85 3.15
CA GLU A 73 6.88 -4.50 1.76
C GLU A 73 5.59 -4.11 1.03
N PRO A 74 5.47 -2.85 0.55
CA PRO A 74 4.28 -2.43 -0.15
C PRO A 74 4.17 -3.06 -1.53
N ALA A 75 2.94 -3.16 -2.04
CA ALA A 75 2.72 -3.60 -3.40
C ALA A 75 3.41 -2.70 -4.42
N PRO A 76 3.87 -3.28 -5.55
CA PRO A 76 4.31 -2.51 -6.71
C PRO A 76 3.17 -1.65 -7.27
N ALA A 77 3.48 -0.76 -8.21
CA ALA A 77 2.51 0.12 -8.85
C ALA A 77 1.30 -0.65 -9.42
N SER A 78 1.56 -1.82 -10.01
CA SER A 78 0.57 -2.80 -10.44
C SER A 78 0.98 -4.21 -10.03
N LEU A 79 0.01 -4.99 -9.52
CA LEU A 79 0.21 -6.40 -9.16
C LEU A 79 0.46 -7.28 -10.40
N SER A 80 -0.12 -6.94 -11.55
CA SER A 80 0.10 -7.69 -12.79
C SER A 80 1.56 -7.58 -13.25
N ASN A 81 2.20 -6.43 -13.00
CA ASN A 81 3.60 -6.15 -13.33
C ASN A 81 4.58 -6.40 -12.18
N ALA A 82 4.13 -7.06 -11.09
CA ALA A 82 5.01 -7.36 -9.96
C ALA A 82 6.26 -8.15 -10.39
N GLY A 83 7.43 -7.84 -9.85
CA GLY A 83 8.64 -8.61 -10.14
C GLY A 83 8.55 -10.05 -9.60
N PRO A 84 9.28 -11.02 -10.16
CA PRO A 84 9.27 -12.41 -9.69
C PRO A 84 9.58 -12.55 -8.20
N GLN A 85 10.61 -11.85 -7.70
CA GLN A 85 11.00 -11.89 -6.29
C GLN A 85 9.86 -11.43 -5.36
N TRP A 86 9.17 -10.34 -5.71
CA TRP A 86 8.02 -9.86 -4.95
C TRP A 86 6.88 -10.88 -4.96
N ARG A 87 6.55 -11.46 -6.13
CA ARG A 87 5.49 -12.47 -6.20
C ARG A 87 5.81 -13.70 -5.37
N LEU A 88 7.07 -14.13 -5.36
CA LEU A 88 7.52 -15.28 -4.57
C LEU A 88 7.42 -15.03 -3.06
N ALA A 89 7.53 -13.78 -2.59
CA ALA A 89 7.37 -13.47 -1.17
C ALA A 89 5.92 -13.22 -0.76
N HIS A 90 5.06 -12.82 -1.69
CA HIS A 90 3.71 -12.32 -1.37
C HIS A 90 2.56 -13.22 -1.81
N ASN A 91 2.78 -14.17 -2.72
CA ASN A 91 1.72 -15.04 -3.24
C ASN A 91 1.88 -16.47 -2.74
N ILE A 92 0.85 -16.99 -2.07
CA ILE A 92 0.89 -18.35 -1.49
C ILE A 92 1.04 -19.45 -2.54
N ALA A 93 0.78 -19.16 -3.82
CA ALA A 93 1.11 -20.05 -4.93
C ALA A 93 2.59 -20.48 -4.94
N ALA A 94 3.47 -19.68 -4.32
CA ALA A 94 4.88 -19.95 -4.18
C ALA A 94 5.26 -20.86 -2.99
N ALA A 95 4.31 -21.25 -2.13
CA ALA A 95 4.58 -22.11 -0.96
C ALA A 95 5.10 -23.53 -1.33
N GLY A 96 4.92 -23.95 -2.59
CA GLY A 96 5.64 -25.10 -3.14
C GLY A 96 5.26 -26.47 -2.56
N ALA A 97 6.27 -27.32 -2.37
CA ALA A 97 6.17 -28.72 -1.92
C ALA A 97 5.28 -29.64 -2.79
N GLY A 98 5.10 -29.31 -4.07
CA GLY A 98 4.33 -30.13 -5.01
C GLY A 98 2.81 -30.01 -4.87
N TYR A 99 2.30 -29.17 -3.96
CA TYR A 99 0.87 -28.85 -3.86
C TYR A 99 0.46 -27.78 -4.87
N VAL A 100 -0.82 -27.80 -5.24
CA VAL A 100 -1.44 -26.74 -6.02
C VAL A 100 -2.05 -25.73 -5.05
N TRP A 101 -1.33 -24.65 -4.77
CA TRP A 101 -1.77 -23.60 -3.87
C TRP A 101 -2.67 -22.58 -4.58
N PRO A 102 -3.63 -21.94 -3.88
CA PRO A 102 -4.49 -20.92 -4.48
C PRO A 102 -3.72 -19.66 -4.85
N ASN A 103 -4.21 -18.93 -5.85
CA ASN A 103 -3.64 -17.63 -6.24
C ASN A 103 -4.12 -16.53 -5.28
N ILE A 104 -3.54 -16.51 -4.08
CA ILE A 104 -3.80 -15.52 -3.03
C ILE A 104 -2.53 -14.74 -2.76
N THR A 105 -2.61 -13.42 -2.92
CA THR A 105 -1.52 -12.49 -2.63
C THR A 105 -1.85 -11.66 -1.39
N PHE A 106 -0.92 -11.61 -0.43
CA PHE A 106 -0.98 -10.74 0.73
C PHE A 106 0.06 -9.63 0.64
N HIS A 107 -0.29 -8.40 1.02
CA HIS A 107 0.69 -7.32 1.18
C HIS A 107 0.19 -6.23 2.14
N GLY A 108 1.14 -5.55 2.79
CA GLY A 108 0.85 -4.42 3.66
C GLY A 108 0.96 -3.07 2.96
N ASP A 109 0.37 -2.04 3.56
CA ASP A 109 0.70 -0.63 3.26
C ASP A 109 1.35 0.10 4.44
N GLY A 110 1.74 -0.66 5.46
CA GLY A 110 2.24 -0.15 6.74
C GLY A 110 1.15 -0.04 7.82
N GLU A 111 -0.08 0.34 7.46
CA GLU A 111 -1.20 0.43 8.41
C GLU A 111 -2.17 -0.75 8.31
N ARG A 112 -2.43 -1.23 7.10
CA ARG A 112 -3.42 -2.28 6.80
C ARG A 112 -2.80 -3.37 5.95
N MET A 113 -3.48 -4.52 5.94
CA MET A 113 -3.16 -5.66 5.10
C MET A 113 -4.20 -5.79 3.99
N PHE A 114 -3.75 -6.17 2.80
CA PHE A 114 -4.57 -6.38 1.62
C PHE A 114 -4.43 -7.82 1.17
N MET A 115 -5.55 -8.39 0.75
CA MET A 115 -5.63 -9.74 0.21
C MET A 115 -6.22 -9.66 -1.20
N HIS A 116 -5.54 -10.23 -2.17
CA HIS A 116 -6.02 -10.35 -3.55
C HIS A 116 -6.13 -11.81 -3.92
N VAL A 117 -7.29 -12.20 -4.42
CA VAL A 117 -7.60 -13.58 -4.79
C VAL A 117 -8.00 -13.57 -6.25
N GLY A 118 -7.27 -14.33 -7.06
CA GLY A 118 -7.60 -14.54 -8.46
C GLY A 118 -7.93 -16.00 -8.74
N PRO A 119 -8.72 -16.27 -9.79
CA PRO A 119 -8.89 -17.63 -10.26
C PRO A 119 -7.54 -18.20 -10.71
N HIS A 120 -7.39 -19.51 -10.56
CA HIS A 120 -6.24 -20.22 -11.11
C HIS A 120 -6.71 -21.51 -11.79
N THR A 121 -6.71 -21.48 -13.12
CA THR A 121 -7.05 -22.61 -13.97
C THR A 121 -5.82 -23.06 -14.74
N SER A 122 -5.46 -24.33 -14.56
CA SER A 122 -4.47 -25.00 -15.39
C SER A 122 -5.07 -26.28 -15.94
N GLU A 123 -4.88 -26.55 -17.24
CA GLU A 123 -5.33 -27.79 -17.88
C GLU A 123 -4.63 -29.03 -17.32
N SER A 124 -3.44 -28.87 -16.73
CA SER A 124 -2.64 -29.95 -16.14
C SER A 124 -2.90 -30.16 -14.65
N SER A 125 -3.71 -29.31 -14.01
CA SER A 125 -4.00 -29.40 -12.58
C SER A 125 -5.21 -30.29 -12.30
N ALA A 126 -5.12 -31.12 -11.27
CA ALA A 126 -6.25 -31.91 -10.78
C ALA A 126 -7.35 -31.02 -10.14
N VAL A 127 -7.00 -29.80 -9.75
CA VAL A 127 -7.90 -28.82 -9.12
C VAL A 127 -7.82 -27.46 -9.80
N GLN A 128 -8.94 -26.74 -9.84
CA GLN A 128 -9.03 -25.39 -10.39
C GLN A 128 -9.61 -24.45 -9.34
N PHE A 129 -8.89 -23.41 -8.95
CA PHE A 129 -9.40 -22.43 -8.00
C PHE A 129 -10.31 -21.44 -8.72
N VAL A 130 -11.54 -21.31 -8.22
CA VAL A 130 -12.62 -20.51 -8.84
C VAL A 130 -12.92 -19.23 -8.06
N SER A 131 -12.30 -19.06 -6.90
CA SER A 131 -12.50 -17.87 -6.08
C SER A 131 -11.84 -16.65 -6.70
N GLU A 132 -12.53 -15.52 -6.58
CA GLU A 132 -11.99 -14.19 -6.84
C GLU A 132 -12.45 -13.24 -5.74
N GLY A 133 -11.65 -12.21 -5.48
CA GLY A 133 -12.01 -11.18 -4.51
C GLY A 133 -10.83 -10.35 -4.04
N ASN A 134 -11.17 -9.28 -3.34
CA ASN A 134 -10.21 -8.42 -2.66
C ASN A 134 -10.68 -8.24 -1.21
N GLY A 135 -9.75 -8.24 -0.26
CA GLY A 135 -10.01 -8.02 1.15
C GLY A 135 -9.13 -6.92 1.74
N VAL A 136 -9.68 -6.15 2.68
CA VAL A 136 -8.93 -5.17 3.47
C VAL A 136 -8.99 -5.56 4.94
N LEU A 137 -7.85 -6.00 5.45
CA LEU A 137 -7.68 -6.56 6.77
C LEU A 137 -7.08 -5.52 7.72
N ASP A 138 -7.46 -5.61 8.99
CA ASP A 138 -6.69 -4.97 10.05
C ASP A 138 -5.35 -5.70 10.20
N ALA A 139 -4.25 -4.94 10.31
CA ALA A 139 -2.93 -5.54 10.37
C ALA A 139 -2.76 -6.42 11.62
N ALA A 140 -3.21 -5.98 12.79
CA ALA A 140 -3.09 -6.76 14.03
C ALA A 140 -3.93 -8.04 13.97
N MET A 141 -5.10 -8.00 13.30
CA MET A 141 -5.91 -9.20 13.09
C MET A 141 -5.23 -10.20 12.13
N PHE A 142 -4.56 -9.73 11.09
CA PHE A 142 -3.75 -10.57 10.22
C PHE A 142 -2.59 -11.22 10.98
N GLU A 143 -1.86 -10.43 11.78
CA GLU A 143 -0.76 -10.92 12.63
C GLU A 143 -1.24 -11.99 13.62
N ALA A 144 -2.32 -11.73 14.34
CA ALA A 144 -2.88 -12.69 15.30
C ALA A 144 -3.33 -14.00 14.63
N GLU A 145 -3.89 -13.91 13.42
CA GLU A 145 -4.36 -15.09 12.69
C GLU A 145 -3.20 -15.90 12.07
N ALA A 146 -2.15 -15.23 11.60
CA ALA A 146 -0.90 -15.88 11.20
C ALA A 146 -0.25 -16.58 12.40
N ASP A 147 -0.13 -15.90 13.55
CA ASP A 147 0.39 -16.46 14.79
C ASP A 147 -0.38 -17.72 15.19
N ARG A 148 -1.72 -17.67 15.15
CA ARG A 148 -2.59 -18.81 15.47
C ARG A 148 -2.37 -19.99 14.52
N PHE A 149 -2.23 -19.74 13.22
CA PHE A 149 -1.95 -20.79 12.24
C PHE A 149 -0.59 -21.44 12.50
N MET A 150 0.46 -20.63 12.69
CA MET A 150 1.82 -21.10 12.99
C MET A 150 1.86 -21.96 14.25
N GLU A 151 1.30 -21.47 15.36
CA GLU A 151 1.23 -22.19 16.63
C GLU A 151 0.45 -23.52 16.49
N GLY A 152 -0.61 -23.54 15.67
CA GLY A 152 -1.38 -24.74 15.38
C GLY A 152 -0.55 -25.83 14.68
N VAL A 153 0.26 -25.45 13.69
CA VAL A 153 1.15 -26.36 12.96
C VAL A 153 2.28 -26.86 13.86
N LEU A 154 2.93 -25.97 14.61
CA LEU A 154 4.02 -26.31 15.54
C LEU A 154 3.56 -27.24 16.66
N ALA A 155 2.38 -26.98 17.25
CA ALA A 155 1.79 -27.86 18.27
C ALA A 155 1.51 -29.26 17.70
N ARG A 156 1.06 -29.36 16.44
CA ARG A 156 0.83 -30.63 15.77
C ARG A 156 2.14 -31.40 15.55
N LEU A 157 3.17 -30.73 15.06
CA LEU A 157 4.51 -31.32 14.88
C LEU A 157 5.06 -31.85 16.20
N GLN A 158 5.00 -31.04 17.27
CA GLN A 158 5.45 -31.45 18.60
C GLN A 158 4.70 -32.68 19.11
N ALA A 159 3.36 -32.70 19.00
CA ALA A 159 2.54 -33.83 19.42
C ALA A 159 2.83 -35.13 18.66
N CYS A 160 3.30 -35.01 17.41
CA CYS A 160 3.68 -36.13 16.56
C CYS A 160 5.18 -36.49 16.67
N GLY A 161 5.94 -35.86 17.57
CA GLY A 161 7.35 -36.20 17.80
C GLY A 161 8.35 -35.49 16.90
N HIS A 162 7.96 -34.37 16.27
CA HIS A 162 8.79 -33.54 15.40
C HIS A 162 8.98 -32.11 15.94
N PRO A 163 9.54 -31.90 17.16
CA PRO A 163 9.61 -30.56 17.77
C PRO A 163 10.69 -29.64 17.16
N ASP A 164 11.74 -30.20 16.57
CA ASP A 164 12.94 -29.45 16.13
C ASP A 164 12.98 -29.31 14.61
N THR A 165 11.96 -28.67 14.04
CA THR A 165 11.86 -28.43 12.59
C THR A 165 12.50 -27.10 12.18
N GLU A 166 12.75 -26.94 10.88
CA GLU A 166 13.14 -25.64 10.31
C GLU A 166 12.09 -24.57 10.58
N LEU A 167 10.80 -24.93 10.49
CA LEU A 167 9.69 -24.04 10.83
C LEU A 167 9.77 -23.50 12.26
N GLU A 168 10.07 -24.36 13.24
CA GLU A 168 10.22 -23.95 14.65
C GLU A 168 11.37 -22.95 14.81
N GLN A 169 12.49 -23.17 14.13
CA GLN A 169 13.66 -22.28 14.18
C GLN A 169 13.34 -20.91 13.55
N LEU A 170 12.75 -20.92 12.36
CA LEU A 170 12.34 -19.71 11.65
C LEU A 170 11.32 -18.91 12.47
N TRP A 171 10.29 -19.56 13.00
CA TRP A 171 9.26 -18.88 13.75
C TRP A 171 9.77 -18.29 15.07
N ARG A 172 10.67 -19.01 15.77
CA ARG A 172 11.34 -18.45 16.96
C ARG A 172 12.19 -17.22 16.61
N ALA A 173 12.90 -17.22 15.48
CA ALA A 173 13.66 -16.07 15.03
C ALA A 173 12.73 -14.87 14.78
N VAL A 174 11.65 -15.07 14.01
CA VAL A 174 10.63 -14.04 13.77
C VAL A 174 10.05 -13.48 15.08
N GLN A 175 9.70 -14.35 16.04
CA GLN A 175 9.17 -13.91 17.34
C GLN A 175 10.20 -13.12 18.16
N ALA A 176 11.47 -13.53 18.15
CA ALA A 176 12.55 -12.83 18.83
C ALA A 176 12.77 -11.44 18.22
N GLU A 177 12.83 -11.35 16.89
CA GLU A 177 12.98 -10.09 16.16
C GLU A 177 11.80 -9.14 16.41
N ARG A 178 10.55 -9.65 16.37
CA ARG A 178 9.34 -8.86 16.69
C ARG A 178 9.32 -8.32 18.12
N SER A 179 9.96 -9.04 19.05
CA SER A 179 10.01 -8.66 20.47
C SER A 179 11.11 -7.66 20.78
N SER A 180 12.11 -7.53 19.90
CA SER A 180 13.23 -6.60 20.02
C SER A 180 12.94 -5.33 19.24
N ASN A 181 12.92 -4.17 19.91
CA ASN A 181 12.66 -2.91 19.22
C ASN A 181 13.73 -2.57 18.17
N GLU A 182 14.97 -3.00 18.37
CA GLU A 182 16.05 -2.76 17.42
C GLU A 182 15.92 -3.65 16.18
N ASP A 183 15.78 -4.97 16.39
CA ASP A 183 15.68 -5.93 15.30
C ASP A 183 14.39 -5.74 14.49
N CYS A 184 13.27 -5.45 15.17
CA CYS A 184 12.01 -5.16 14.50
C CYS A 184 12.12 -3.97 13.54
N GLU A 185 12.76 -2.88 13.97
CA GLU A 185 12.88 -1.69 13.13
C GLU A 185 13.88 -1.91 11.98
N ARG A 186 14.94 -2.69 12.20
CA ARG A 186 15.86 -3.13 11.13
C ARG A 186 15.15 -4.00 10.09
N ARG A 187 14.47 -5.07 10.52
CA ARG A 187 13.73 -6.00 9.65
C ARG A 187 12.63 -5.30 8.86
N ARG A 188 11.95 -4.35 9.48
CA ARG A 188 10.94 -3.52 8.82
C ARG A 188 11.56 -2.67 7.71
N LEU A 189 12.68 -2.00 7.97
CA LEU A 189 13.36 -1.18 6.98
C LEU A 189 13.89 -2.03 5.81
N GLU A 190 14.45 -3.20 6.11
CA GLU A 190 14.89 -4.20 5.15
C GLU A 190 13.76 -4.66 4.22
N ALA A 191 12.63 -5.07 4.80
CA ALA A 191 11.44 -5.47 4.06
C ALA A 191 10.87 -4.33 3.21
N MET A 192 10.81 -3.09 3.74
CA MET A 192 10.38 -1.94 2.97
C MET A 192 11.30 -1.65 1.78
N ALA A 193 12.60 -1.91 1.91
CA ALA A 193 13.56 -1.81 0.81
C ALA A 193 13.50 -3.00 -0.17
N GLY A 194 12.69 -4.02 0.11
CA GLY A 194 12.42 -5.18 -0.75
C GLY A 194 13.41 -6.33 -0.62
N PHE A 195 14.16 -6.38 0.49
CA PHE A 195 15.08 -7.46 0.80
C PHE A 195 14.40 -8.52 1.68
N ASP A 196 14.87 -9.75 1.54
CA ASP A 196 14.57 -10.82 2.48
C ASP A 196 15.35 -10.61 3.79
N PRO A 197 14.90 -11.19 4.92
CA PRO A 197 15.59 -11.06 6.19
C PRO A 197 17.08 -11.44 6.09
N ASP A 198 17.95 -10.57 6.61
CA ASP A 198 19.42 -10.71 6.60
C ASP A 198 20.11 -10.61 5.22
N GLU A 199 19.37 -10.24 4.17
CA GLU A 199 19.94 -10.08 2.83
C GLU A 199 20.32 -8.63 2.47
N ALA A 200 19.81 -7.62 3.20
CA ALA A 200 20.22 -6.24 2.94
C ALA A 200 21.66 -5.97 3.39
N PRO A 201 22.42 -5.14 2.65
CA PRO A 201 23.76 -4.75 3.08
C PRO A 201 23.72 -4.04 4.44
N GLU A 202 24.45 -4.57 5.43
CA GLU A 202 24.45 -4.04 6.80
C GLU A 202 24.80 -2.55 6.86
N ALA A 203 25.79 -2.11 6.08
CA ALA A 203 26.18 -0.72 5.96
C ALA A 203 25.05 0.18 5.43
N MET A 204 24.20 -0.34 4.53
CA MET A 204 23.05 0.40 4.03
C MET A 204 21.99 0.58 5.12
N LEU A 205 21.68 -0.47 5.89
CA LEU A 205 20.72 -0.40 6.99
C LEU A 205 21.19 0.59 8.07
N ASP A 206 22.47 0.55 8.44
CA ASP A 206 23.03 1.45 9.45
C ASP A 206 22.95 2.93 8.99
N GLU A 207 23.26 3.20 7.73
CA GLU A 207 23.15 4.55 7.17
C GLU A 207 21.68 5.01 7.14
N LEU A 208 20.74 4.14 6.75
CA LEU A 208 19.31 4.48 6.75
C LEU A 208 18.79 4.76 8.17
N LEU A 209 19.18 3.98 9.18
CA LEU A 209 18.81 4.24 10.58
C LEU A 209 19.36 5.58 11.09
N GLN A 210 20.58 5.97 10.69
CA GLN A 210 21.11 7.29 11.00
C GLN A 210 20.33 8.40 10.30
N LEU A 211 19.91 8.18 9.06
CA LEU A 211 19.05 9.10 8.32
C LEU A 211 17.66 9.23 8.96
N GLU A 212 17.10 8.15 9.52
CA GLU A 212 15.81 8.19 10.25
C GLU A 212 15.86 9.20 11.42
N GLN A 213 16.97 9.24 12.15
CA GLN A 213 17.15 10.19 13.27
C GLN A 213 17.23 11.65 12.80
N ARG A 214 17.78 11.89 11.60
CA ARG A 214 18.05 13.25 11.09
C ARG A 214 16.92 13.81 10.23
N LEU A 215 16.33 12.98 9.39
CA LEU A 215 15.34 13.36 8.38
C LEU A 215 13.93 12.88 8.73
N GLY A 216 13.80 12.00 9.72
CA GLY A 216 12.54 11.45 10.20
C GLY A 216 12.32 10.00 9.77
N VAL A 217 11.96 9.16 10.74
CA VAL A 217 11.67 7.73 10.58
C VAL A 217 10.74 7.48 9.40
N SER A 218 9.55 8.09 9.43
CA SER A 218 8.56 7.90 8.38
C SER A 218 9.08 8.31 7.01
N ALA A 219 9.89 9.37 6.90
CA ALA A 219 10.38 9.87 5.62
C ALA A 219 11.33 8.88 4.93
N ILE A 220 12.28 8.34 5.68
CA ILE A 220 13.24 7.36 5.17
C ILE A 220 12.54 6.05 4.83
N ARG A 221 11.58 5.61 5.64
CA ARG A 221 10.77 4.43 5.34
C ARG A 221 9.97 4.57 4.06
N GLU A 222 9.37 5.73 3.82
CA GLU A 222 8.68 5.99 2.55
C GLU A 222 9.63 5.97 1.34
N LEU A 223 10.84 6.49 1.50
CA LEU A 223 11.85 6.43 0.45
C LEU A 223 12.37 5.00 0.27
N ALA A 224 12.51 4.21 1.33
CA ALA A 224 12.85 2.79 1.28
C ALA A 224 11.82 2.00 0.46
N ALA A 225 10.54 2.19 0.78
CA ALA A 225 9.41 1.61 0.05
C ALA A 225 9.40 1.96 -1.45
N ALA A 226 9.75 3.20 -1.81
CA ALA A 226 9.67 3.68 -3.19
C ALA A 226 10.94 3.39 -4.00
N SER A 227 12.11 3.59 -3.38
CA SER A 227 13.42 3.59 -4.03
C SER A 227 14.16 2.27 -3.90
N ARG A 228 13.77 1.43 -2.93
CA ARG A 228 14.36 0.12 -2.65
C ARG A 228 15.87 0.21 -2.45
N ALA A 229 16.66 -0.58 -3.17
CA ALA A 229 18.12 -0.53 -3.14
C ALA A 229 18.72 0.86 -3.45
N ASN A 230 17.99 1.75 -4.14
CA ASN A 230 18.48 3.10 -4.50
C ASN A 230 18.21 4.17 -3.43
N THR A 231 17.68 3.80 -2.27
CA THR A 231 17.20 4.76 -1.25
C THR A 231 18.26 5.76 -0.83
N LEU A 232 19.48 5.31 -0.53
CA LEU A 232 20.56 6.19 -0.10
C LEU A 232 20.93 7.22 -1.19
N ASP A 233 20.97 6.79 -2.44
CA ASP A 233 21.27 7.66 -3.56
C ASP A 233 20.19 8.72 -3.80
N HIS A 234 18.93 8.29 -3.70
CA HIS A 234 17.78 9.17 -3.81
C HIS A 234 17.72 10.17 -2.65
N VAL A 235 18.01 9.78 -1.41
CA VAL A 235 18.10 10.71 -0.27
C VAL A 235 19.16 11.78 -0.55
N ARG A 236 20.38 11.38 -0.93
CA ARG A 236 21.46 12.33 -1.25
C ARG A 236 21.06 13.31 -2.34
N THR A 237 20.52 12.80 -3.45
CA THR A 237 20.06 13.61 -4.59
C THR A 237 18.99 14.63 -4.16
N LEU A 238 18.05 14.22 -3.31
CA LEU A 238 17.00 15.11 -2.79
C LEU A 238 17.58 16.19 -1.88
N GLU A 239 18.45 15.84 -0.94
CA GLU A 239 19.07 16.80 -0.03
C GLU A 239 19.91 17.84 -0.78
N GLU A 240 20.71 17.40 -1.74
CA GLU A 240 21.50 18.29 -2.59
C GLU A 240 20.61 19.28 -3.36
N ALA A 241 19.52 18.80 -3.96
CA ALA A 241 18.58 19.65 -4.68
C ALA A 241 17.85 20.63 -3.73
N LEU A 242 17.33 20.15 -2.60
CA LEU A 242 16.64 20.97 -1.61
C LEU A 242 17.55 22.08 -1.06
N CYS A 243 18.83 21.78 -0.85
CA CYS A 243 19.82 22.75 -0.40
C CYS A 243 20.18 23.77 -1.49
N ALA A 244 20.52 23.30 -2.68
CA ALA A 244 21.08 24.15 -3.74
C ALA A 244 20.03 25.00 -4.48
N ARG A 245 18.81 24.49 -4.63
CA ARG A 245 17.77 25.06 -5.50
C ARG A 245 16.36 25.02 -4.92
N GLY A 246 16.21 24.58 -3.67
CA GLY A 246 14.91 24.49 -3.00
C GLY A 246 14.19 25.84 -2.95
N LEU A 247 12.93 25.84 -3.37
CA LEU A 247 12.04 26.98 -3.28
C LEU A 247 11.53 27.13 -1.85
N ARG A 248 11.54 28.35 -1.31
CA ARG A 248 10.91 28.62 -0.02
C ARG A 248 9.40 28.42 -0.12
N TYR A 249 8.84 27.73 0.84
CA TYR A 249 7.41 27.56 1.00
C TYR A 249 7.09 27.35 2.48
N GLN A 250 5.81 27.43 2.84
CA GLN A 250 5.36 27.18 4.19
C GLN A 250 4.09 26.33 4.17
N VAL A 251 4.05 25.28 4.98
CA VAL A 251 2.79 24.57 5.21
C VAL A 251 2.01 25.29 6.33
N PRO A 252 0.71 25.60 6.13
CA PRO A 252 -0.12 26.18 7.18
C PRO A 252 -0.13 25.34 8.46
N ASP A 253 -0.34 25.97 9.62
CA ASP A 253 -0.40 25.27 10.91
C ASP A 253 -1.47 24.16 10.90
N THR A 254 -1.00 22.92 11.00
CA THR A 254 -1.80 21.70 10.87
C THR A 254 -2.35 21.19 12.20
N SER A 255 -1.93 21.78 13.33
CA SER A 255 -2.22 21.28 14.69
C SER A 255 -3.70 21.20 15.04
N ARG A 256 -4.54 21.99 14.35
CA ARG A 256 -5.99 22.11 14.63
C ARG A 256 -6.87 21.22 13.75
N MET A 257 -6.31 20.52 12.77
CA MET A 257 -7.07 19.77 11.75
C MET A 257 -6.97 18.26 11.93
N ARG A 258 -6.69 17.80 13.17
CA ARG A 258 -6.50 16.39 13.48
C ARG A 258 -7.83 15.65 13.52
N ILE A 259 -7.96 14.63 12.68
CA ILE A 259 -9.11 13.71 12.71
C ILE A 259 -8.59 12.33 13.09
N GLU A 260 -8.61 12.03 14.39
CA GLU A 260 -8.31 10.69 14.90
C GLU A 260 -9.58 9.85 14.92
N TRP A 261 -9.77 9.05 13.88
CA TRP A 261 -10.80 8.02 13.86
C TRP A 261 -10.31 6.81 13.06
N PRO A 262 -10.78 5.59 13.39
CA PRO A 262 -10.30 4.35 12.78
C PRO A 262 -10.86 4.17 11.36
N ALA A 263 -10.38 4.99 10.44
CA ALA A 263 -10.72 4.95 9.02
C ALA A 263 -9.45 4.73 8.16
N PRO A 264 -9.59 4.14 6.96
CA PRO A 264 -8.47 4.00 6.04
C PRO A 264 -7.81 5.36 5.68
N PRO A 265 -6.51 5.38 5.36
CA PRO A 265 -5.76 6.62 5.11
C PRO A 265 -6.43 7.56 4.12
N TRP A 266 -6.96 7.05 3.01
CA TRP A 266 -7.60 7.87 1.98
C TRP A 266 -8.90 8.52 2.45
N ARG A 267 -9.69 7.85 3.31
CA ARG A 267 -10.90 8.46 3.90
C ARG A 267 -10.54 9.53 4.91
N ARG A 268 -9.51 9.29 5.75
CA ARG A 268 -8.99 10.32 6.66
C ARG A 268 -8.53 11.56 5.88
N ALA A 269 -7.83 11.35 4.77
CA ALA A 269 -7.33 12.41 3.91
C ALA A 269 -8.43 13.30 3.31
N VAL A 270 -9.54 12.70 2.86
CA VAL A 270 -10.71 13.43 2.33
C VAL A 270 -11.29 14.36 3.40
N GLU A 271 -11.55 13.84 4.59
CA GLU A 271 -12.09 14.65 5.69
C GLU A 271 -11.14 15.77 6.11
N VAL A 272 -9.83 15.49 6.15
CA VAL A 272 -8.81 16.49 6.46
C VAL A 272 -8.73 17.56 5.35
N ALA A 273 -8.85 17.18 4.07
CA ALA A 273 -8.89 18.13 2.96
C ALA A 273 -10.12 19.03 3.03
N LYS A 274 -11.30 18.49 3.35
CA LYS A 274 -12.52 19.28 3.58
C LYS A 274 -12.35 20.28 4.73
N ALA A 275 -11.80 19.82 5.86
CA ALA A 275 -11.50 20.69 7.00
C ALA A 275 -10.48 21.79 6.65
N ALA A 276 -9.44 21.46 5.88
CA ALA A 276 -8.44 22.42 5.41
C ALA A 276 -9.07 23.48 4.49
N ARG A 277 -9.90 23.07 3.54
CA ARG A 277 -10.64 24.00 2.67
C ARG A 277 -11.50 24.97 3.48
N GLN A 278 -12.26 24.46 4.45
CA GLN A 278 -13.08 25.29 5.33
C GLN A 278 -12.22 26.29 6.12
N ALA A 279 -11.12 25.84 6.70
CA ALA A 279 -10.23 26.67 7.51
C ALA A 279 -9.52 27.77 6.68
N TRP A 280 -9.23 27.49 5.42
CA TRP A 280 -8.64 28.45 4.49
C TRP A 280 -9.67 29.33 3.77
N GLY A 281 -10.96 29.20 4.11
CA GLY A 281 -12.03 29.99 3.49
C GLY A 281 -12.24 29.69 2.01
N LEU A 282 -11.93 28.46 1.59
CA LEU A 282 -12.13 27.99 0.23
C LEU A 282 -13.58 27.50 0.06
N ASN A 283 -14.20 27.88 -1.06
CA ASN A 283 -15.53 27.39 -1.47
C ASN A 283 -15.44 25.90 -1.86
N ASN A 284 -16.52 25.21 -2.18
CA ASN A 284 -16.43 23.81 -2.68
C ASN A 284 -15.92 23.69 -4.14
N GLY A 285 -15.67 24.80 -4.85
CA GLY A 285 -15.31 24.83 -6.27
C GLY A 285 -13.80 24.74 -6.60
N PRO A 286 -13.39 25.11 -7.83
CA PRO A 286 -11.99 25.02 -8.25
C PRO A 286 -11.06 25.92 -7.41
N LEU A 287 -9.81 25.49 -7.26
CA LEU A 287 -8.77 26.20 -6.52
C LEU A 287 -7.71 26.73 -7.50
N ASP A 288 -7.65 28.05 -7.72
CA ASP A 288 -6.70 28.60 -8.70
C ASP A 288 -5.25 28.69 -8.17
N ASN A 289 -4.29 28.97 -9.06
CA ASN A 289 -2.87 29.11 -8.68
C ASN A 289 -2.62 30.30 -7.75
N THR A 290 -3.43 31.36 -7.79
CA THR A 290 -3.26 32.52 -6.90
C THR A 290 -3.59 32.12 -5.47
N GLN A 291 -4.71 31.43 -5.27
CA GLN A 291 -5.16 30.93 -3.98
C GLN A 291 -4.21 29.85 -3.45
N LEU A 292 -3.84 28.86 -4.27
CA LEU A 292 -2.93 27.79 -3.86
C LEU A 292 -1.55 28.35 -3.45
N ALA A 293 -0.99 29.25 -4.25
CA ALA A 293 0.28 29.91 -3.96
C ALA A 293 0.23 30.70 -2.64
N ALA A 294 -0.87 31.42 -2.38
CA ALA A 294 -1.07 32.18 -1.15
C ALA A 294 -1.17 31.28 0.10
N ILE A 295 -1.78 30.10 -0.02
CA ILE A 295 -1.88 29.14 1.09
C ILE A 295 -0.50 28.67 1.54
N VAL A 296 0.42 28.43 0.60
CA VAL A 296 1.75 27.87 0.90
C VAL A 296 2.89 28.89 0.87
N ASP A 297 2.56 30.19 0.84
CA ASP A 297 3.52 31.29 0.73
C ASP A 297 4.59 31.09 -0.36
N LEU A 298 4.15 30.70 -1.55
CA LEU A 298 5.00 30.46 -2.71
C LEU A 298 4.71 31.53 -3.79
N PRO A 299 5.70 32.02 -4.57
CA PRO A 299 5.41 32.86 -5.72
C PRO A 299 4.55 32.09 -6.75
N ARG A 300 3.46 32.70 -7.23
CA ARG A 300 2.49 32.08 -8.14
C ARG A 300 3.14 31.44 -9.37
N GLU A 301 4.16 32.09 -9.92
CA GLU A 301 4.86 31.67 -11.14
C GLU A 301 5.58 30.32 -10.95
N GLN A 302 5.88 29.95 -9.71
CA GLN A 302 6.46 28.65 -9.38
C GLN A 302 5.45 27.50 -9.51
N LEU A 303 4.17 27.78 -9.71
CA LEU A 303 3.14 26.78 -10.01
C LEU A 303 2.93 26.57 -11.51
N ASP A 304 3.45 27.46 -12.34
CA ASP A 304 3.32 27.36 -13.80
C ASP A 304 4.34 26.35 -14.35
N SER A 305 4.18 26.00 -15.64
CA SER A 305 5.05 25.03 -16.28
C SER A 305 6.49 25.52 -16.33
N SER A 306 7.44 24.64 -16.01
CA SER A 306 8.87 24.90 -16.00
C SER A 306 9.66 23.66 -16.41
N ALA A 307 10.98 23.76 -16.48
CA ALA A 307 11.83 22.58 -16.67
C ALA A 307 11.70 21.66 -15.44
N PRO A 308 11.58 20.32 -15.63
CA PRO A 308 11.61 19.38 -14.52
C PRO A 308 12.98 19.40 -13.84
N GLU A 309 13.01 19.20 -12.52
CA GLU A 309 14.27 18.97 -11.82
C GLU A 309 14.70 17.50 -11.95
N ALA A 310 16.01 17.28 -12.04
CA ALA A 310 16.60 15.94 -12.06
C ALA A 310 16.65 15.34 -10.65
N VAL A 311 15.48 15.12 -10.05
CA VAL A 311 15.29 14.56 -8.71
C VAL A 311 14.36 13.35 -8.77
N PRO A 312 14.54 12.35 -7.88
CA PRO A 312 13.74 11.13 -7.92
C PRO A 312 12.27 11.37 -7.55
N TYR A 313 11.98 12.38 -6.71
CA TYR A 313 10.62 12.72 -6.28
C TYR A 313 10.50 14.23 -6.03
N SER A 314 9.27 14.74 -6.10
CA SER A 314 9.00 16.06 -5.49
C SER A 314 9.05 15.89 -3.98
N ALA A 315 9.76 16.77 -3.31
CA ALA A 315 10.06 16.64 -1.90
C ALA A 315 10.13 18.00 -1.23
N SER A 316 10.09 17.98 0.10
CA SER A 316 10.29 19.16 0.92
C SER A 316 11.09 18.86 2.17
N LEU A 317 11.89 19.83 2.60
CA LEU A 317 12.68 19.80 3.82
C LEU A 317 12.24 20.93 4.75
N ARG A 318 11.96 20.62 6.01
CA ARG A 318 11.73 21.64 7.04
C ARG A 318 13.04 22.32 7.40
N GLY A 319 13.08 23.64 7.28
CA GLY A 319 14.31 24.42 7.43
C GLY A 319 14.45 25.19 8.75
N GLY A 320 13.56 24.97 9.71
CA GLY A 320 13.57 25.72 10.97
C GLY A 320 13.43 27.22 10.73
N GLU A 321 14.38 28.03 11.21
CA GLU A 321 14.38 29.50 11.04
C GLU A 321 14.57 29.94 9.57
N GLU A 322 15.15 29.09 8.71
CA GLU A 322 15.34 29.43 7.30
C GLU A 322 14.06 29.27 6.44
N GLY A 323 13.01 28.66 7.03
CA GLY A 323 11.77 28.30 6.35
C GLY A 323 11.87 26.97 5.59
N ASP A 324 10.73 26.36 5.29
CA ASP A 324 10.70 25.09 4.59
C ASP A 324 11.09 25.26 3.12
N ARG A 325 11.71 24.23 2.55
CA ARG A 325 12.17 24.20 1.16
C ARG A 325 11.47 23.09 0.40
N LEU A 326 11.11 23.33 -0.86
CA LEU A 326 10.55 22.31 -1.75
C LEU A 326 11.31 22.24 -3.07
N VAL A 327 11.24 21.08 -3.71
CA VAL A 327 11.70 20.84 -5.09
C VAL A 327 10.64 20.07 -5.86
N PHE A 328 10.55 20.32 -7.17
CA PHE A 328 9.58 19.65 -8.04
C PHE A 328 10.28 18.70 -9.01
N ARG A 329 9.93 17.41 -8.96
CA ARG A 329 10.31 16.46 -10.02
C ARG A 329 9.69 16.82 -11.36
N THR A 330 8.44 17.28 -11.36
CA THR A 330 7.68 17.54 -12.58
C THR A 330 7.76 19.00 -13.01
N GLY A 331 7.93 19.20 -14.31
CA GLY A 331 7.85 20.50 -14.96
C GLY A 331 6.43 20.93 -15.29
N HIS A 332 5.47 20.01 -15.30
CA HIS A 332 4.10 20.30 -15.74
C HIS A 332 3.29 20.99 -14.64
N ARG A 333 2.55 22.03 -15.02
CA ARG A 333 1.68 22.82 -14.13
C ARG A 333 0.75 21.98 -13.23
N HIS A 334 -0.05 21.07 -13.80
CA HIS A 334 -0.95 20.21 -13.00
C HIS A 334 -0.18 19.29 -12.04
N GLY A 335 0.99 18.80 -12.46
CA GLY A 335 1.85 17.97 -11.63
C GLY A 335 2.43 18.74 -10.44
N ARG A 336 2.83 20.01 -10.61
CA ARG A 336 3.35 20.87 -9.53
C ARG A 336 2.25 21.18 -8.51
N ARG A 337 1.04 21.51 -8.98
CA ARG A 337 -0.16 21.70 -8.13
C ARG A 337 -0.43 20.45 -7.29
N PHE A 338 -0.46 19.29 -7.93
CA PHE A 338 -0.68 18.01 -7.24
C PHE A 338 0.44 17.68 -6.25
N ALA A 339 1.71 17.94 -6.61
CA ALA A 339 2.85 17.73 -5.72
C ALA A 339 2.76 18.57 -4.44
N ILE A 340 2.40 19.85 -4.54
CA ILE A 340 2.15 20.68 -3.34
C ILE A 340 1.01 20.11 -2.51
N GLY A 341 -0.11 19.74 -3.15
CA GLY A 341 -1.22 19.07 -2.47
C GLY A 341 -0.75 17.87 -1.64
N ARG A 342 0.11 17.04 -2.22
CA ARG A 342 0.65 15.85 -1.56
C ARG A 342 1.58 16.19 -0.39
N LEU A 343 2.48 17.17 -0.56
CA LEU A 343 3.39 17.60 0.50
C LEU A 343 2.65 18.29 1.66
N MET A 344 1.60 19.06 1.39
CA MET A 344 0.70 19.57 2.42
C MET A 344 -0.02 18.42 3.14
N GLY A 345 -0.58 17.47 2.40
CA GLY A 345 -1.23 16.28 2.96
C GLY A 345 -0.30 15.50 3.89
N ASP A 346 0.99 15.43 3.54
CA ASP A 346 1.99 14.78 4.37
C ASP A 346 2.14 15.41 5.76
N ALA A 347 2.13 16.74 5.84
CA ALA A 347 2.21 17.47 7.10
C ALA A 347 1.00 17.24 8.02
N PHE A 348 -0.14 16.79 7.45
CA PHE A 348 -1.33 16.40 8.22
C PHE A 348 -1.34 14.92 8.62
N TYR A 349 -0.56 14.06 7.96
CA TYR A 349 -0.57 12.62 8.22
C TYR A 349 0.07 12.28 9.58
N SER A 350 1.22 12.89 9.88
CA SER A 350 1.97 12.69 11.13
C SER A 350 2.33 14.03 11.79
N PRO A 351 1.35 14.79 12.33
CA PRO A 351 1.63 16.05 12.99
C PRO A 351 2.40 15.81 14.29
N GLY A 352 3.69 16.17 14.30
CA GLY A 352 4.56 16.03 15.48
C GLY A 352 5.64 14.96 15.37
N GLU A 353 5.63 14.12 14.33
CA GLU A 353 6.87 13.47 13.90
C GLU A 353 7.74 14.59 13.32
N GLY A 354 8.79 14.96 14.05
CA GLY A 354 9.75 16.00 13.68
C GLY A 354 10.60 15.66 12.45
N GLY A 355 10.07 14.87 11.51
CA GLY A 355 10.72 14.55 10.26
C GLY A 355 10.92 15.80 9.43
N ALA A 356 12.18 16.12 9.17
CA ALA A 356 12.57 17.22 8.33
C ALA A 356 12.12 16.96 6.88
N LEU A 357 12.17 15.73 6.39
CA LEU A 357 11.90 15.41 4.99
C LEU A 357 10.47 14.89 4.76
N ALA A 358 9.83 15.36 3.69
CA ALA A 358 8.63 14.78 3.11
C ALA A 358 8.84 14.55 1.62
N ALA A 359 8.33 13.43 1.10
CA ALA A 359 8.47 13.08 -0.31
C ALA A 359 7.14 12.55 -0.86
N ALA A 360 6.78 13.03 -2.05
CA ALA A 360 5.64 12.59 -2.82
C ALA A 360 6.05 11.42 -3.73
N THR A 361 6.21 10.23 -3.15
CA THR A 361 6.71 9.03 -3.86
C THR A 361 5.62 8.29 -4.64
N ASP A 362 5.98 7.26 -5.37
CA ASP A 362 5.05 6.35 -6.06
C ASP A 362 4.69 5.11 -5.22
N ALA A 363 5.24 4.98 -4.00
CA ALA A 363 4.95 3.84 -3.12
C ALA A 363 3.44 3.72 -2.79
N ARG A 364 3.02 2.47 -2.56
CA ARG A 364 1.63 2.10 -2.22
C ARG A 364 1.39 2.01 -0.71
N THR A 365 2.13 2.78 0.08
CA THR A 365 1.97 2.88 1.54
C THR A 365 0.72 3.67 1.95
N GLY A 366 0.30 3.53 3.20
CA GLY A 366 -0.81 4.28 3.80
C GLY A 366 -0.57 5.79 3.76
N ARG A 367 0.66 6.23 4.03
CA ARG A 367 1.07 7.63 3.97
C ARG A 367 0.92 8.22 2.57
N GLN A 368 1.40 7.52 1.55
CA GLN A 368 1.26 8.00 0.17
C GLN A 368 -0.18 7.93 -0.34
N LYS A 369 -0.98 6.94 0.11
CA LYS A 369 -2.44 6.89 -0.14
C LYS A 369 -3.13 8.11 0.48
N PHE A 370 -2.76 8.50 1.70
CA PHE A 370 -3.26 9.71 2.34
C PHE A 370 -2.89 10.96 1.55
N GLN A 371 -1.61 11.16 1.24
CA GLN A 371 -1.14 12.33 0.49
C GLN A 371 -1.88 12.50 -0.85
N ARG A 372 -2.01 11.41 -1.61
CA ARG A 372 -2.71 11.43 -2.92
C ARG A 372 -4.19 11.79 -2.75
N ALA A 373 -4.89 11.15 -1.82
CA ALA A 373 -6.30 11.42 -1.58
C ALA A 373 -6.54 12.85 -1.06
N PHE A 374 -5.66 13.36 -0.20
CA PHE A 374 -5.73 14.74 0.27
C PHE A 374 -5.55 15.72 -0.88
N ALA A 375 -4.52 15.52 -1.71
CA ALA A 375 -4.25 16.37 -2.87
C ALA A 375 -5.39 16.35 -3.90
N GLN A 376 -5.98 15.17 -4.12
CA GLN A 376 -7.11 14.98 -5.01
C GLN A 376 -8.34 15.75 -4.51
N GLU A 377 -8.75 15.53 -3.25
CA GLU A 377 -9.91 16.20 -2.67
C GLU A 377 -9.69 17.71 -2.49
N LEU A 378 -8.45 18.14 -2.22
CA LEU A 378 -8.12 19.56 -2.13
C LEU A 378 -8.24 20.26 -3.49
N LEU A 379 -7.80 19.64 -4.59
CA LEU A 379 -7.77 20.29 -5.91
C LEU A 379 -9.08 20.10 -6.69
N CYS A 380 -9.69 18.93 -6.56
CA CYS A 380 -10.91 18.52 -7.25
C CYS A 380 -11.84 17.81 -6.25
N PRO A 381 -12.56 18.57 -5.40
CA PRO A 381 -13.48 17.99 -4.41
C PRO A 381 -14.54 17.13 -5.08
N PHE A 382 -14.74 15.90 -4.62
CA PHE A 382 -15.66 14.97 -5.30
C PHE A 382 -17.10 15.50 -5.36
N GLU A 383 -17.57 16.16 -4.30
CA GLU A 383 -18.93 16.74 -4.28
C GLU A 383 -19.13 17.76 -5.41
N ALA A 384 -18.18 18.66 -5.61
CA ALA A 384 -18.27 19.65 -6.68
C ALA A 384 -18.07 19.03 -8.07
N LEU A 385 -17.21 18.01 -8.19
CA LEU A 385 -17.05 17.27 -9.43
C LEU A 385 -18.33 16.53 -9.81
N SER A 386 -18.98 15.90 -8.83
CA SER A 386 -20.25 15.21 -8.99
C SER A 386 -21.36 16.16 -9.45
N ASP A 387 -21.45 17.34 -8.81
CA ASP A 387 -22.40 18.39 -9.21
C ASP A 387 -22.12 18.89 -10.63
N PHE A 388 -20.85 19.11 -10.99
CA PHE A 388 -20.46 19.53 -12.34
C PHE A 388 -20.83 18.51 -13.41
N LEU A 389 -20.61 17.22 -13.12
CA LEU A 389 -20.91 16.11 -14.03
C LEU A 389 -22.39 15.68 -13.98
N ASN A 390 -23.19 16.26 -13.09
CA ASN A 390 -24.60 15.91 -12.84
C ASN A 390 -24.79 14.40 -12.54
N LEU A 391 -23.92 13.81 -11.71
CA LEU A 391 -24.00 12.38 -11.38
C LEU A 391 -25.20 12.03 -10.48
N GLY A 392 -25.76 13.00 -9.75
CA GLY A 392 -26.89 12.80 -8.83
C GLY A 392 -26.48 12.22 -7.47
N GLN A 393 -27.39 12.28 -6.49
CA GLN A 393 -27.13 11.83 -5.10
C GLN A 393 -27.16 10.29 -4.92
N ASP A 394 -27.74 9.56 -5.88
CA ASP A 394 -27.97 8.11 -5.82
C ASP A 394 -27.31 7.37 -7.00
N TRP A 395 -26.13 7.82 -7.45
CA TRP A 395 -25.47 7.20 -8.60
C TRP A 395 -25.10 5.72 -8.35
N ASP A 396 -24.88 5.34 -7.09
CA ASP A 396 -24.68 3.95 -6.65
C ASP A 396 -25.94 3.06 -6.78
N ALA A 397 -27.15 3.63 -6.89
CA ALA A 397 -28.42 2.92 -6.85
C ALA A 397 -29.20 2.90 -8.18
N CYS A 398 -28.70 3.57 -9.21
CA CYS A 398 -29.32 3.64 -10.53
C CYS A 398 -28.46 2.92 -11.57
N ASP A 399 -28.93 1.75 -12.03
CA ASP A 399 -28.36 0.99 -13.15
C ASP A 399 -28.40 1.75 -14.52
N ASP A 400 -28.92 2.97 -14.56
CA ASP A 400 -29.25 3.73 -15.79
C ASP A 400 -28.51 5.09 -15.91
N ILE A 401 -27.48 5.33 -15.09
CA ILE A 401 -26.63 6.53 -15.25
C ILE A 401 -25.51 6.22 -16.24
N THR A 402 -25.50 6.93 -17.35
CA THR A 402 -24.39 6.86 -18.31
C THR A 402 -23.15 7.49 -17.67
N PRO A 403 -22.05 6.75 -17.49
CA PRO A 403 -20.82 7.31 -16.94
C PRO A 403 -20.32 8.46 -17.84
N PRO A 404 -19.61 9.47 -17.26
CA PRO A 404 -19.11 10.59 -18.03
C PRO A 404 -18.15 10.10 -19.12
N ASN A 405 -18.34 10.57 -20.35
CA ASN A 405 -17.44 10.28 -21.46
C ASN A 405 -16.14 11.09 -21.34
N GLU A 406 -15.19 10.80 -22.24
CA GLU A 406 -13.87 11.45 -22.25
C GLU A 406 -13.96 12.97 -22.39
N ASP A 407 -14.81 13.49 -23.28
CA ASP A 407 -15.04 14.94 -23.43
C ASP A 407 -15.48 15.61 -22.12
N ARG A 408 -16.42 14.99 -21.39
CA ARG A 408 -16.91 15.49 -20.10
C ARG A 408 -15.82 15.47 -19.03
N ILE A 409 -14.94 14.47 -19.07
CA ILE A 409 -13.78 14.36 -18.18
C ILE A 409 -12.77 15.47 -18.49
N GLU A 410 -12.51 15.77 -19.77
CA GLU A 410 -11.65 16.88 -20.18
C GLU A 410 -12.23 18.24 -19.76
N GLU A 411 -13.52 18.48 -19.99
CA GLU A 411 -14.20 19.70 -19.55
C GLU A 411 -14.13 19.88 -18.01
N ALA A 412 -14.27 18.78 -17.25
CA ALA A 412 -14.11 18.82 -15.80
C ALA A 412 -12.66 19.10 -15.40
N ALA A 413 -11.69 18.49 -16.07
CA ALA A 413 -10.27 18.69 -15.81
C ALA A 413 -9.85 20.16 -16.05
N GLU A 414 -10.37 20.78 -17.11
CA GLU A 414 -10.20 22.21 -17.37
C GLU A 414 -10.86 23.07 -16.29
N TYR A 415 -12.10 22.76 -15.89
CA TYR A 415 -12.82 23.52 -14.87
C TYR A 415 -12.12 23.49 -13.49
N PHE A 416 -11.67 22.31 -13.06
CA PHE A 416 -10.95 22.12 -11.79
C PHE A 416 -9.45 22.41 -11.85
N ASP A 417 -8.94 22.67 -13.06
CA ASP A 417 -7.55 23.03 -13.28
C ASP A 417 -6.57 21.91 -12.83
N VAL A 418 -6.88 20.69 -13.25
CA VAL A 418 -6.21 19.42 -12.94
C VAL A 418 -5.99 18.58 -14.21
N SER A 419 -5.27 17.46 -14.13
CA SER A 419 -5.16 16.54 -15.28
C SER A 419 -6.42 15.70 -15.46
N PRO A 420 -6.77 15.29 -16.71
CA PRO A 420 -7.84 14.32 -16.95
C PRO A 420 -7.68 13.02 -16.16
N VAL A 421 -6.43 12.56 -16.02
CA VAL A 421 -6.09 11.38 -15.21
C VAL A 421 -6.50 11.54 -13.74
N LEU A 422 -6.38 12.73 -13.16
CA LEU A 422 -6.83 12.99 -11.78
C LEU A 422 -8.35 12.92 -11.65
N VAL A 423 -9.08 13.42 -12.65
CA VAL A 423 -10.55 13.31 -12.70
C VAL A 423 -10.95 11.84 -12.82
N GLN A 424 -10.37 11.09 -13.75
CA GLN A 424 -10.59 9.65 -13.90
C GLN A 424 -10.31 8.89 -12.60
N SER A 425 -9.15 9.13 -11.97
CA SER A 425 -8.82 8.46 -10.70
C SER A 425 -9.80 8.83 -9.59
N THR A 426 -10.29 10.07 -9.56
CA THR A 426 -11.31 10.52 -8.59
C THR A 426 -12.60 9.74 -8.77
N LEU A 427 -13.08 9.61 -10.00
CA LEU A 427 -14.30 8.88 -10.33
C LEU A 427 -14.18 7.38 -10.05
N VAL A 428 -13.04 6.76 -10.39
CA VAL A 428 -12.75 5.35 -10.07
C VAL A 428 -12.69 5.10 -8.56
N ASN A 429 -12.05 5.99 -7.81
CA ASN A 429 -11.95 5.86 -6.35
C ASN A 429 -13.31 5.96 -5.64
N HIS A 430 -14.28 6.64 -6.26
CA HIS A 430 -15.65 6.70 -5.79
C HIS A 430 -16.54 5.60 -6.39
N ASN A 431 -16.03 4.75 -7.28
CA ASN A 431 -16.72 3.69 -8.05
C ASN A 431 -17.70 4.18 -9.13
N VAL A 432 -17.61 5.44 -9.55
CA VAL A 432 -18.37 5.97 -10.70
C VAL A 432 -17.89 5.38 -12.02
N LEU A 433 -16.59 5.10 -12.12
CA LEU A 433 -15.96 4.42 -13.25
C LEU A 433 -15.34 3.08 -12.79
N PRO A 434 -15.29 2.08 -13.68
CA PRO A 434 -14.64 0.81 -13.37
C PRO A 434 -13.11 0.98 -13.31
N ARG A 435 -12.44 0.11 -12.54
CA ARG A 435 -11.00 0.24 -12.25
C ARG A 435 -10.08 0.03 -13.45
N ASP A 436 -10.52 -0.77 -14.42
CA ASP A 436 -9.81 -1.07 -15.67
C ASP A 436 -9.54 0.18 -16.51
N VAL A 437 -10.33 1.25 -16.34
CA VAL A 437 -10.09 2.56 -16.98
C VAL A 437 -8.70 3.12 -16.65
N LEU A 438 -8.17 2.88 -15.44
CA LEU A 438 -6.84 3.35 -15.05
C LEU A 438 -5.70 2.45 -15.54
N GLU A 439 -5.99 1.19 -15.88
CA GLU A 439 -4.97 0.25 -16.39
C GLU A 439 -4.63 0.52 -17.85
N ILE A 440 -5.55 1.12 -18.62
CA ILE A 440 -5.35 1.51 -20.02
C ILE A 440 -4.42 2.73 -20.13
N THR A 441 -4.45 3.65 -19.15
CA THR A 441 -3.69 4.90 -19.19
C THR A 441 -2.21 4.74 -18.83
N ASP A 442 -1.84 3.72 -18.04
CA ASP A 442 -0.45 3.42 -17.69
C ASP A 442 0.34 2.71 -18.83
N ALA A 443 -0.32 2.37 -19.94
CA ALA A 443 0.27 1.72 -21.11
C ALA A 443 0.65 2.69 -22.25
N ALA A 444 0.46 4.00 -22.06
CA ALA A 444 0.82 5.07 -23.00
C ALA A 444 1.78 6.07 -22.35
#